data_AF-A0A818RT87-F1
#
_entry.id   AF-A0A818RT87-F1
#
_cell.length_a   1.000
_cell.length_b   1.000
_cell.length_c   1.000
_cell.angle_alpha   90.00
_cell.angle_beta   90.00
_cell.angle_gamma   90.00
#
_symmetry.space_group_name_H-M   'P 1'
#
loop_
_entity.id
_entity.type
_entity.pdbx_description
1 polymer ?
#
loop_
_entity_poly.entity_id
_entity_poly.type
_entity_poly.pdbx_seq_one_letter_code
_entity_poly.pdbx_strand_id
1 'polypeptide(L)'
;MQESNISLENTKLNENTLVLRINVAFAEDDLSDEAKKQFDFHHEILRTFRFFAEHVLSNKQLSPVGRHLACTALEQNHINAKLVLNYVASHPEITSPMNALPHPLVLCGLPRSGTTLLYNLLACDLNCRAPLYSEMAQPIPPLARSDNMGQVQRNNALQGFREMFANLGLGDCLQNMRASHPQYAIEEDQYIFHHAGYSWSHVLLSPPDDNELLHWSSTDINKSFIYDYHKTFIQMLNSIDAPNSHWL
;
A
#
# COMPACT_ATOMS: atom_id res chain seq x y z
N MET A 1 -9.26 67.97 13.94
CA MET A 1 -10.08 66.76 14.03
C MET A 1 -9.69 65.89 12.85
N GLN A 2 -9.06 64.77 13.15
CA GLN A 2 -8.33 63.91 12.23
C GLN A 2 -9.06 62.57 12.28
N GLU A 3 -9.87 62.27 11.26
CA GLU A 3 -10.58 60.99 11.17
C GLU A 3 -9.65 59.96 10.52
N SER A 4 -9.25 58.99 11.35
CA SER A 4 -8.47 57.82 11.01
C SER A 4 -9.32 56.81 10.23
N ASN A 5 -9.09 56.70 8.92
CA ASN A 5 -9.49 55.52 8.16
C ASN A 5 -8.46 54.41 8.42
N ILE A 6 -8.78 53.50 9.34
CA ILE A 6 -8.05 52.25 9.52
C ILE A 6 -8.52 51.30 8.43
N SER A 7 -7.63 51.06 7.47
CA SER A 7 -7.73 50.03 6.44
C SER A 7 -7.93 48.66 7.10
N LEU A 8 -9.05 48.02 6.78
CA LEU A 8 -9.22 46.57 6.93
C LEU A 8 -8.29 45.89 5.92
N GLU A 9 -7.03 45.68 6.32
CA GLU A 9 -6.18 44.71 5.64
C GLU A 9 -6.79 43.33 5.86
N ASN A 10 -7.46 42.83 4.83
CA ASN A 10 -7.73 41.41 4.64
C ASN A 10 -6.38 40.68 4.61
N THR A 11 -5.92 40.25 5.78
CA THR A 11 -4.83 39.31 5.91
C THR A 11 -5.30 38.01 5.27
N LYS A 12 -4.89 37.75 4.02
CA LYS A 12 -5.03 36.45 3.39
C LYS A 12 -4.37 35.43 4.33
N LEU A 13 -5.19 34.66 5.04
CA LEU A 13 -4.76 33.46 5.73
C LEU A 13 -4.13 32.54 4.66
N ASN A 14 -2.86 32.19 4.84
CA ASN A 14 -2.18 31.23 3.99
C ASN A 14 -2.87 29.86 4.13
N GLU A 15 -3.69 29.49 3.15
CA GLU A 15 -4.47 28.24 3.12
C GLU A 15 -3.61 26.96 2.93
N ASN A 16 -2.27 27.07 2.80
CA ASN A 16 -1.37 25.95 2.52
C ASN A 16 -0.45 25.54 3.69
N THR A 17 -0.92 25.64 4.95
CA THR A 17 -0.15 25.04 6.06
C THR A 17 -0.51 23.55 6.15
N LEU A 18 0.29 22.70 5.52
CA LEU A 18 0.13 21.24 5.63
C LEU A 18 0.33 20.81 7.09
N VAL A 19 -0.72 20.25 7.69
CA VAL A 19 -0.66 19.71 9.05
C VAL A 19 0.01 18.33 9.00
N LEU A 20 1.25 18.26 9.49
CA LEU A 20 2.01 17.02 9.54
C LEU A 20 1.41 16.05 10.56
N ARG A 21 1.08 14.84 10.10
CA ARG A 21 0.67 13.73 10.97
C ARG A 21 1.90 13.17 11.67
N ILE A 22 1.95 13.25 12.99
CA ILE A 22 3.06 12.71 13.80
C ILE A 22 2.65 11.52 14.66
N ASN A 23 1.45 11.00 14.44
CA ASN A 23 0.89 9.83 15.09
C ASN A 23 -0.02 9.08 14.10
N VAL A 24 -0.28 7.81 14.38
CA VAL A 24 -1.22 6.97 13.64
C VAL A 24 -1.97 6.09 14.62
N ALA A 25 -3.27 5.92 14.41
CA ALA A 25 -4.12 5.03 15.18
C ALA A 25 -4.80 4.04 14.24
N PHE A 26 -4.83 2.77 14.63
CA PHE A 26 -5.48 1.71 13.87
C PHE A 26 -6.71 1.21 14.59
N ALA A 27 -7.85 1.31 13.91
CA ALA A 27 -9.14 0.82 14.34
C ALA A 27 -9.76 -0.11 13.28
N GLU A 28 -10.56 -1.05 13.75
CA GLU A 28 -11.32 -2.02 12.95
C GLU A 28 -12.82 -1.72 12.97
N ASP A 29 -13.17 -0.48 13.26
CA ASP A 29 -14.52 0.08 13.18
C ASP A 29 -15.14 -0.08 11.79
N ASP A 30 -14.34 0.11 10.74
CA ASP A 30 -14.81 -0.07 9.35
C ASP A 30 -14.68 -1.50 8.82
N LEU A 31 -14.20 -2.47 9.61
CA LEU A 31 -14.13 -3.87 9.19
C LEU A 31 -15.42 -4.60 9.60
N SER A 32 -16.15 -5.11 8.62
CA SER A 32 -17.45 -5.79 8.82
C SER A 32 -17.33 -7.04 9.70
N ASP A 33 -18.43 -7.40 10.37
CA ASP A 33 -18.49 -8.62 11.19
C ASP A 33 -18.34 -9.87 10.32
N GLU A 34 -18.85 -9.83 9.09
CA GLU A 34 -18.65 -10.88 8.09
C GLU A 34 -17.17 -11.07 7.75
N ALA A 35 -16.45 -9.96 7.48
CA ALA A 35 -15.02 -10.01 7.19
C ALA A 35 -14.21 -10.52 8.39
N LYS A 36 -14.51 -10.04 9.61
CA LYS A 36 -13.87 -10.53 10.85
C LYS A 36 -14.07 -12.02 11.06
N LYS A 37 -15.27 -12.54 10.76
CA LYS A 37 -15.60 -13.96 10.88
C LYS A 37 -14.91 -14.82 9.82
N GLN A 38 -14.78 -14.30 8.61
CA GLN A 38 -14.23 -15.03 7.46
C GLN A 38 -12.70 -15.06 7.46
N PHE A 39 -12.06 -13.95 7.84
CA PHE A 39 -10.61 -13.78 7.77
C PHE A 39 -10.04 -13.66 9.16
N ASP A 40 -9.89 -14.79 9.85
CA ASP A 40 -9.38 -14.84 11.22
C ASP A 40 -8.08 -14.04 11.34
N PHE A 41 -7.17 -14.12 10.38
CA PHE A 41 -5.89 -13.42 10.34
C PHE A 41 -5.93 -11.87 10.35
N HIS A 42 -7.11 -11.24 10.31
CA HIS A 42 -7.25 -9.78 10.38
C HIS A 42 -6.58 -9.19 11.65
N HIS A 43 -6.63 -9.92 12.78
CA HIS A 43 -6.00 -9.48 14.02
C HIS A 43 -4.47 -9.47 13.94
N GLU A 44 -3.84 -10.37 13.18
CA GLU A 44 -2.40 -10.37 12.95
C GLU A 44 -1.97 -9.20 12.06
N ILE A 45 -2.78 -8.84 11.06
CA ILE A 45 -2.58 -7.62 10.26
C ILE A 45 -2.60 -6.39 11.19
N LEU A 46 -3.65 -6.24 12.01
CA LEU A 46 -3.76 -5.11 12.95
C LEU A 46 -2.59 -5.07 13.93
N ARG A 47 -2.22 -6.22 14.51
CA ARG A 47 -1.10 -6.35 15.43
C ARG A 47 0.20 -5.87 14.78
N THR A 48 0.44 -6.29 13.54
CA THR A 48 1.63 -5.94 12.77
C THR A 48 1.71 -4.45 12.48
N PHE A 49 0.60 -3.81 12.09
CA PHE A 49 0.56 -2.35 11.93
C PHE A 49 0.86 -1.60 13.22
N ARG A 50 0.26 -2.02 14.35
CA ARG A 50 0.54 -1.42 15.66
C ARG A 50 2.00 -1.57 16.05
N PHE A 51 2.56 -2.75 15.85
CA PHE A 51 3.96 -3.06 16.11
C PHE A 51 4.89 -2.15 15.29
N PHE A 52 4.69 -2.07 13.97
CA PHE A 52 5.49 -1.17 13.11
C PHE A 52 5.33 0.31 13.49
N ALA A 53 4.11 0.77 13.77
CA ALA A 53 3.89 2.15 14.16
C ALA A 53 4.59 2.50 15.47
N GLU A 54 4.56 1.64 16.48
CA GLU A 54 5.26 1.87 17.75
C GLU A 54 6.77 2.13 17.53
N HIS A 55 7.41 1.30 16.70
CA HIS A 55 8.84 1.40 16.41
C HIS A 55 9.17 2.66 15.59
N VAL A 56 8.40 2.93 14.53
CA VAL A 56 8.57 4.15 13.74
C VAL A 56 8.32 5.40 14.59
N LEU A 57 7.31 5.38 15.48
CA LEU A 57 6.97 6.50 16.35
C LEU A 57 8.01 6.76 17.43
N SER A 58 8.67 5.72 17.94
CA SER A 58 9.74 5.84 18.93
C SER A 58 11.07 6.34 18.33
N ASN A 59 11.27 6.23 17.01
CA ASN A 59 12.51 6.66 16.36
C ASN A 59 12.68 8.19 16.37
N LYS A 60 13.58 8.68 17.24
CA LYS A 60 13.90 10.12 17.40
C LYS A 60 14.67 10.72 16.21
N GLN A 61 15.21 9.91 15.32
CA GLN A 61 15.99 10.36 14.16
C GLN A 61 15.10 10.68 12.94
N LEU A 62 13.83 10.31 12.97
CA LEU A 62 12.88 10.68 11.90
C LEU A 62 12.51 12.15 11.99
N SER A 63 12.68 12.85 10.87
CA SER A 63 12.18 14.22 10.71
C SER A 63 10.64 14.24 10.79
N PRO A 64 10.04 15.40 11.11
CA PRO A 64 8.57 15.53 11.12
C PRO A 64 7.91 15.12 9.79
N VAL A 65 8.54 15.44 8.65
CA VAL A 65 8.07 15.04 7.33
C VAL A 65 8.22 13.52 7.12
N GLY A 66 9.36 12.93 7.50
CA GLY A 66 9.56 11.49 7.39
C GLY A 66 8.55 10.70 8.23
N ARG A 67 8.26 11.18 9.45
CA ARG A 67 7.22 10.62 10.31
C ARG A 67 5.83 10.73 9.68
N HIS A 68 5.50 11.87 9.07
CA HIS A 68 4.25 12.07 8.37
C HIS A 68 4.06 11.12 7.19
N LEU A 69 5.10 10.93 6.37
CA LEU A 69 5.06 10.00 5.24
C LEU A 69 4.87 8.56 5.71
N ALA A 70 5.61 8.14 6.76
CA ALA A 70 5.49 6.80 7.31
C ALA A 70 4.10 6.54 7.93
N CYS A 71 3.57 7.48 8.72
CA CYS A 71 2.22 7.36 9.30
C CYS A 71 1.15 7.28 8.21
N THR A 72 1.24 8.15 7.19
CA THR A 72 0.29 8.16 6.07
C THR A 72 0.33 6.85 5.29
N ALA A 73 1.53 6.31 5.04
CA ALA A 73 1.67 5.02 4.36
C ALA A 73 1.08 3.86 5.18
N LEU A 74 1.39 3.78 6.48
CA LEU A 74 0.84 2.74 7.36
C LEU A 74 -0.70 2.78 7.41
N GLU A 75 -1.28 3.98 7.58
CA GLU A 75 -2.72 4.18 7.63
C GLU A 75 -3.40 3.79 6.32
N GLN A 76 -2.87 4.26 5.18
CA GLN A 76 -3.42 3.94 3.86
C GLN A 76 -3.37 2.44 3.57
N ASN A 77 -2.27 1.78 3.90
CA ASN A 77 -2.12 0.34 3.70
C ASN A 77 -3.10 -0.46 4.57
N HIS A 78 -3.32 -0.05 5.82
CA HIS A 78 -4.30 -0.67 6.70
C HIS A 78 -5.74 -0.46 6.19
N ILE A 79 -6.05 0.74 5.68
CA ILE A 79 -7.34 1.00 5.02
C ILE A 79 -7.53 0.09 3.81
N ASN A 80 -6.53 -0.03 2.94
CA ASN A 80 -6.59 -0.91 1.78
C ASN A 80 -6.86 -2.36 2.18
N ALA A 81 -6.21 -2.85 3.25
CA ALA A 81 -6.49 -4.18 3.79
C ALA A 81 -7.96 -4.35 4.21
N LYS A 82 -8.49 -3.42 5.02
CA LYS A 82 -9.89 -3.46 5.44
C LYS A 82 -10.86 -3.44 4.25
N LEU A 83 -10.59 -2.60 3.24
CA LEU A 83 -11.41 -2.51 2.04
C LEU A 83 -11.43 -3.83 1.25
N VAL A 84 -10.28 -4.47 1.07
CA VAL A 84 -10.18 -5.76 0.39
C VAL A 84 -10.92 -6.85 1.16
N LEU A 85 -10.69 -6.96 2.47
CA LEU A 85 -11.34 -7.99 3.30
C LEU A 85 -12.87 -7.81 3.31
N ASN A 86 -13.37 -6.58 3.45
CA ASN A 86 -14.80 -6.29 3.35
C ASN A 86 -15.37 -6.65 1.97
N TYR A 87 -14.68 -6.27 0.90
CA TYR A 87 -15.13 -6.56 -0.45
C TYR A 87 -15.23 -8.07 -0.69
N VAL A 88 -14.21 -8.84 -0.30
CA VAL A 88 -14.26 -10.30 -0.49
C VAL A 88 -15.31 -10.95 0.41
N ALA A 89 -15.50 -10.46 1.64
CA ALA A 89 -16.54 -10.97 2.53
C ALA A 89 -17.96 -10.73 2.00
N SER A 90 -18.18 -9.60 1.31
CA SER A 90 -19.46 -9.29 0.69
C SER A 90 -19.70 -10.00 -0.65
N HIS A 91 -18.70 -10.73 -1.17
CA HIS A 91 -18.76 -11.46 -2.44
C HIS A 91 -18.27 -12.92 -2.25
N PRO A 92 -19.08 -13.79 -1.60
CA PRO A 92 -18.65 -15.15 -1.24
C PRO A 92 -18.19 -16.00 -2.43
N GLU A 93 -18.69 -15.73 -3.64
CA GLU A 93 -18.28 -16.39 -4.89
C GLU A 93 -16.78 -16.28 -5.17
N ILE A 94 -16.12 -15.22 -4.68
CA ILE A 94 -14.67 -15.01 -4.84
C ILE A 94 -13.88 -16.10 -4.12
N THR A 95 -14.36 -16.59 -2.99
CA THR A 95 -13.70 -17.64 -2.20
C THR A 95 -14.21 -19.04 -2.51
N SER A 96 -15.15 -19.18 -3.45
CA SER A 96 -15.68 -20.46 -3.89
C SER A 96 -14.57 -21.33 -4.51
N PRO A 97 -14.59 -22.66 -4.32
CA PRO A 97 -13.71 -23.59 -5.04
C PRO A 97 -13.79 -23.44 -6.56
N MET A 98 -14.88 -22.90 -7.11
CA MET A 98 -15.01 -22.60 -8.54
C MET A 98 -14.14 -21.42 -9.01
N ASN A 99 -13.72 -20.54 -8.09
CA ASN A 99 -12.75 -19.47 -8.33
C ASN A 99 -11.35 -19.88 -7.83
N ALA A 100 -10.98 -21.14 -8.09
CA ALA A 100 -9.64 -21.62 -7.77
C ALA A 100 -8.59 -20.86 -8.59
N LEU A 101 -7.53 -20.42 -7.92
CA LEU A 101 -6.41 -19.77 -8.60
C LEU A 101 -5.69 -20.79 -9.51
N PRO A 102 -5.39 -20.43 -10.77
CA PRO A 102 -4.48 -21.23 -11.59
C PRO A 102 -3.08 -21.26 -10.96
N HIS A 103 -2.30 -22.31 -11.25
CA HIS A 103 -0.98 -22.55 -10.66
C HIS A 103 -0.06 -21.32 -10.82
N PRO A 104 0.29 -20.59 -9.75
CA PRO A 104 1.06 -19.35 -9.86
C PRO A 104 2.54 -19.66 -10.13
N LEU A 105 3.19 -18.78 -10.89
CA LEU A 105 4.64 -18.74 -11.07
C LEU A 105 5.20 -17.65 -10.15
N VAL A 106 5.83 -18.03 -9.04
CA VAL A 106 6.37 -17.06 -8.09
C VAL A 106 7.85 -16.80 -8.39
N LEU A 107 8.21 -15.53 -8.64
CA LEU A 107 9.60 -15.11 -8.80
C LEU A 107 10.16 -14.57 -7.47
N CYS A 108 11.14 -15.27 -6.91
CA CYS A 108 11.87 -14.84 -5.71
C CYS A 108 13.35 -14.61 -6.01
N GLY A 109 13.96 -13.63 -5.34
CA GLY A 109 15.38 -13.36 -5.46
C GLY A 109 15.84 -12.23 -4.53
N LEU A 110 17.15 -12.04 -4.45
CA LEU A 110 17.71 -10.91 -3.71
C LEU A 110 17.43 -9.60 -4.46
N PRO A 111 17.27 -8.47 -3.74
CA PRO A 111 17.26 -7.16 -4.36
C PRO A 111 18.48 -6.99 -5.27
N ARG A 112 18.28 -6.37 -6.44
CA ARG A 112 19.32 -6.09 -7.44
C ARG A 112 19.88 -7.31 -8.19
N SER A 113 19.18 -8.45 -8.21
CA SER A 113 19.53 -9.62 -9.04
C SER A 113 18.82 -9.68 -10.40
N GLY A 114 18.19 -8.58 -10.84
CA GLY A 114 17.45 -8.51 -12.10
C GLY A 114 16.05 -9.12 -12.07
N THR A 115 15.49 -9.41 -10.88
CA THR A 115 14.13 -9.95 -10.72
C THR A 115 13.07 -9.03 -11.32
N THR A 116 13.15 -7.72 -11.11
CA THR A 116 12.20 -6.74 -11.68
C THR A 116 12.18 -6.80 -13.22
N LEU A 117 13.35 -6.94 -13.86
CA LEU A 117 13.45 -7.08 -15.31
C LEU A 117 12.81 -8.39 -15.80
N LEU A 118 13.13 -9.51 -15.13
CA LEU A 118 12.57 -10.81 -15.46
C LEU A 118 11.06 -10.86 -15.24
N TYR A 119 10.56 -10.27 -14.14
CA TYR A 119 9.14 -10.18 -13.83
C TYR A 119 8.38 -9.44 -14.94
N ASN A 120 8.87 -8.26 -15.35
CA ASN A 120 8.27 -7.49 -16.44
C ASN A 120 8.33 -8.24 -17.79
N LEU A 121 9.39 -9.01 -18.04
CA LEU A 121 9.52 -9.82 -19.25
C LEU A 121 8.52 -10.99 -19.26
N LEU A 122 8.37 -11.70 -18.15
CA LEU A 122 7.38 -12.79 -18.01
C LEU A 122 5.95 -12.25 -18.16
N ALA A 123 5.68 -11.07 -17.61
CA ALA A 123 4.38 -10.41 -17.68
C ALA A 123 3.98 -9.95 -19.10
N CYS A 124 4.87 -10.05 -20.09
CA CYS A 124 4.54 -9.81 -21.49
C CYS A 124 3.74 -10.96 -22.13
N ASP A 125 3.64 -12.15 -21.52
CA ASP A 125 2.75 -13.21 -22.01
C ASP A 125 1.28 -12.83 -21.78
N LEU A 126 0.52 -12.69 -22.87
CA LEU A 126 -0.91 -12.34 -22.83
C LEU A 126 -1.77 -13.39 -22.12
N ASN A 127 -1.26 -14.61 -21.93
CA ASN A 127 -1.97 -15.66 -21.20
C ASN A 127 -1.73 -15.62 -19.69
N CYS A 128 -0.72 -14.90 -19.22
CA CYS A 128 -0.47 -14.70 -17.80
C CYS A 128 -1.11 -13.40 -17.30
N ARG A 129 -1.13 -13.23 -15.97
CA ARG A 129 -1.52 -11.97 -15.33
C ARG A 129 -0.62 -11.72 -14.12
N ALA A 130 -0.12 -10.50 -14.04
CA ALA A 130 0.55 -9.94 -12.87
C ALA A 130 -0.30 -8.77 -12.33
N PRO A 131 -0.31 -8.52 -11.01
CA PRO A 131 -0.97 -7.35 -10.45
C PRO A 131 -0.38 -6.04 -10.99
N LEU A 132 -1.25 -5.08 -11.33
CA LEU A 132 -0.84 -3.73 -11.68
C LEU A 132 -0.56 -2.92 -10.41
N TYR A 133 0.41 -2.00 -10.47
CA TYR A 133 0.65 -1.05 -9.39
C TYR A 133 -0.63 -0.31 -8.99
N SER A 134 -1.46 0.08 -9.96
CA SER A 134 -2.70 0.79 -9.69
C SER A 134 -3.72 -0.06 -8.94
N GLU A 135 -3.82 -1.36 -9.25
CA GLU A 135 -4.65 -2.33 -8.53
C GLU A 135 -4.16 -2.50 -7.08
N MET A 136 -2.85 -2.50 -6.84
CA MET A 136 -2.30 -2.57 -5.48
C MET A 136 -2.50 -1.26 -4.72
N ALA A 137 -2.26 -0.11 -5.34
CA ALA A 137 -2.37 1.18 -4.66
C ALA A 137 -3.82 1.57 -4.31
N GLN A 138 -4.79 1.22 -5.17
CA GLN A 138 -6.22 1.47 -4.99
C GLN A 138 -7.05 0.23 -5.36
N PRO A 139 -7.14 -0.77 -4.46
CA PRO A 139 -7.67 -2.08 -4.79
C PRO A 139 -9.17 -2.14 -5.03
N ILE A 140 -9.93 -1.26 -4.38
CA ILE A 140 -11.40 -1.26 -4.43
C ILE A 140 -11.91 -0.01 -5.16
N PRO A 141 -12.87 -0.14 -6.10
CA PRO A 141 -13.42 -1.40 -6.62
C PRO A 141 -12.42 -2.12 -7.55
N PRO A 142 -12.29 -3.46 -7.53
CA PRO A 142 -11.42 -4.14 -8.48
C PRO A 142 -11.92 -3.94 -9.92
N LEU A 143 -11.00 -3.70 -10.86
CA LEU A 143 -11.34 -3.40 -12.26
C LEU A 143 -10.70 -4.45 -13.18
N ALA A 144 -11.42 -4.84 -14.23
CA ALA A 144 -10.83 -5.66 -15.29
C ALA A 144 -9.81 -4.85 -16.09
N ARG A 145 -8.78 -5.49 -16.66
CA ARG A 145 -7.83 -4.82 -17.57
C ARG A 145 -8.51 -4.18 -18.78
N SER A 146 -9.66 -4.71 -19.20
CA SER A 146 -10.47 -4.17 -20.29
C SER A 146 -11.22 -2.88 -19.96
N ASP A 147 -11.34 -2.49 -18.68
CA ASP A 147 -12.03 -1.26 -18.26
C ASP A 147 -11.11 -0.03 -18.40
N ASN A 148 -10.93 0.42 -19.63
CA ASN A 148 -10.04 1.56 -19.93
C ASN A 148 -10.43 2.83 -19.16
N MET A 149 -11.74 3.12 -19.04
CA MET A 149 -12.21 4.36 -18.39
C MET A 149 -11.96 4.33 -16.89
N GLY A 150 -12.29 3.22 -16.22
CA GLY A 150 -12.03 3.05 -14.80
C GLY A 150 -10.53 3.09 -14.48
N GLN A 151 -9.70 2.47 -15.32
CA GLN A 151 -8.24 2.49 -15.14
C GLN A 151 -7.65 3.90 -15.29
N VAL A 152 -8.12 4.70 -16.25
CA VAL A 152 -7.70 6.11 -16.39
C VAL A 152 -8.09 6.94 -15.16
N GLN A 153 -9.33 6.77 -14.67
CA GLN A 153 -9.81 7.50 -13.48
C GLN A 153 -8.98 7.15 -12.23
N ARG A 154 -8.73 5.86 -11.98
CA ARG A 154 -7.86 5.39 -10.90
C ARG A 154 -6.46 5.97 -11.02
N ASN A 155 -5.84 5.89 -12.20
CA ASN A 155 -4.49 6.39 -12.42
C ASN A 155 -4.40 7.91 -12.20
N ASN A 156 -5.45 8.67 -12.55
CA ASN A 156 -5.52 10.10 -12.24
C ASN A 156 -5.62 10.37 -10.73
N ALA A 157 -6.42 9.58 -10.00
CA ALA A 157 -6.52 9.71 -8.55
C ALA A 157 -5.18 9.42 -7.85
N LEU A 158 -4.38 8.50 -8.38
CA LEU A 158 -3.04 8.17 -7.88
C LEU A 158 -2.00 9.27 -8.16
N GLN A 159 -2.28 10.26 -9.02
CA GLN A 159 -1.37 11.38 -9.25
C GLN A 159 -1.21 12.28 -8.02
N GLY A 160 -2.25 12.39 -7.17
CA GLY A 160 -2.22 13.23 -5.97
C GLY A 160 -1.08 12.86 -5.00
N PHE A 161 -0.69 11.59 -4.92
CA PHE A 161 0.47 11.17 -4.13
C PHE A 161 1.78 11.73 -4.68
N ARG A 162 1.91 11.87 -6.01
CA ARG A 162 3.10 12.48 -6.64
C ARG A 162 3.16 13.97 -6.37
N GLU A 163 2.01 14.64 -6.44
CA GLU A 163 1.88 16.06 -6.13
C GLU A 163 2.20 16.34 -4.67
N MET A 164 1.82 15.45 -3.75
CA MET A 164 2.18 15.55 -2.33
C MET A 164 3.71 15.61 -2.12
N PHE A 165 4.48 14.76 -2.79
CA PHE A 165 5.96 14.80 -2.70
C PHE A 165 6.53 16.11 -3.24
N ALA A 166 6.00 16.63 -4.34
CA ALA A 166 6.41 17.92 -4.88
C ALA A 166 6.10 19.07 -3.91
N ASN A 167 4.90 19.07 -3.32
CA ASN A 167 4.45 20.08 -2.36
C ASN A 167 5.24 20.05 -1.04
N LEU A 168 5.79 18.89 -0.68
CA LEU A 168 6.70 18.74 0.47
C LEU A 168 8.15 19.16 0.15
N GLY A 169 8.44 19.66 -1.06
CA GLY A 169 9.79 19.99 -1.49
C GLY A 169 10.70 18.77 -1.71
N LEU A 170 10.11 17.58 -1.88
CA LEU A 170 10.82 16.31 -2.06
C LEU A 170 10.87 15.86 -3.54
N GLY A 171 10.69 16.80 -4.48
CA GLY A 171 10.70 16.52 -5.92
C GLY A 171 11.99 15.84 -6.40
N ASP A 172 13.14 16.36 -5.99
CA ASP A 172 14.45 15.79 -6.34
C ASP A 172 14.65 14.40 -5.74
N CYS A 173 14.15 14.17 -4.51
CA CYS A 173 14.17 12.87 -3.87
C CYS A 173 13.35 11.85 -4.67
N LEU A 174 12.14 12.22 -5.10
CA LEU A 174 11.29 11.38 -5.93
C LEU A 174 11.95 11.08 -7.30
N GLN A 175 12.61 12.06 -7.91
CA GLN A 175 13.34 11.86 -9.16
C GLN A 175 14.50 10.87 -8.99
N ASN A 176 15.30 11.01 -7.94
CA ASN A 176 16.42 10.11 -7.65
C ASN A 176 15.95 8.69 -7.32
N MET A 177 14.84 8.55 -6.60
CA MET A 177 14.23 7.26 -6.31
C MET A 177 13.81 6.57 -7.61
N ARG A 178 13.19 7.29 -8.54
CA ARG A 178 12.78 6.77 -9.86
C ARG A 178 13.96 6.41 -10.76
N ALA A 179 15.08 7.12 -10.65
CA ALA A 179 16.29 6.75 -11.37
C ALA A 179 16.87 5.42 -10.88
N SER A 180 16.67 5.09 -9.60
CA SER A 180 17.17 3.85 -8.97
C SER A 180 16.20 2.67 -9.12
N HIS A 181 14.91 2.95 -9.12
CA HIS A 181 13.80 2.01 -9.32
C HIS A 181 12.72 2.71 -10.16
N PRO A 182 12.75 2.57 -11.49
CA PRO A 182 11.68 3.07 -12.33
C PRO A 182 10.36 2.46 -11.89
N GLN A 183 9.32 3.29 -11.79
CA GLN A 183 7.98 2.79 -11.47
C GLN A 183 7.35 2.26 -12.75
N TYR A 184 7.10 0.97 -12.80
CA TYR A 184 6.46 0.29 -13.92
C TYR A 184 4.95 0.17 -13.70
N ALA A 185 4.20 -0.18 -14.75
CA ALA A 185 2.78 -0.50 -14.61
C ALA A 185 2.57 -1.80 -13.84
N ILE A 186 3.48 -2.76 -14.05
CA ILE A 186 3.55 -4.05 -13.37
C ILE A 186 4.67 -3.94 -12.34
N GLU A 187 4.32 -4.15 -11.08
CA GLU A 187 5.22 -3.98 -9.94
C GLU A 187 5.22 -5.24 -9.08
N GLU A 188 6.21 -5.34 -8.21
CA GLU A 188 6.36 -6.47 -7.30
C GLU A 188 5.18 -6.54 -6.30
N ASP A 189 4.80 -7.76 -5.92
CA ASP A 189 3.74 -8.04 -4.94
C ASP A 189 3.99 -7.45 -3.54
N GLN A 190 5.17 -6.86 -3.31
CA GLN A 190 5.50 -6.15 -2.07
C GLN A 190 4.43 -5.13 -1.67
N TYR A 191 3.77 -4.46 -2.62
CA TYR A 191 2.69 -3.52 -2.29
C TYR A 191 1.44 -4.22 -1.72
N ILE A 192 1.18 -5.48 -2.10
CA ILE A 192 0.13 -6.30 -1.47
C ILE A 192 0.56 -6.66 -0.04
N PHE A 193 1.83 -6.98 0.18
CA PHE A 193 2.35 -7.28 1.52
C PHE A 193 2.33 -6.05 2.43
N HIS A 194 2.51 -4.85 1.88
CA HIS A 194 2.37 -3.61 2.63
C HIS A 194 0.97 -3.48 3.25
N HIS A 195 -0.08 -3.93 2.56
CA HIS A 195 -1.45 -3.97 3.11
C HIS A 195 -1.55 -4.92 4.32
N ALA A 196 -0.84 -6.03 4.32
CA ALA A 196 -0.76 -6.93 5.48
C ALA A 196 0.21 -6.44 6.56
N GLY A 197 0.67 -5.18 6.47
CA GLY A 197 1.54 -4.55 7.45
C GLY A 197 3.04 -4.78 7.22
N TYR A 198 3.45 -5.62 6.27
CA TYR A 198 4.87 -5.91 6.06
C TYR A 198 5.49 -5.03 4.98
N SER A 199 6.53 -4.26 5.32
CA SER A 199 7.40 -3.59 4.37
C SER A 199 8.85 -3.63 4.85
N TRP A 200 9.78 -3.91 3.94
CA TRP A 200 11.22 -3.85 4.24
C TRP A 200 11.64 -2.45 4.67
N SER A 201 10.99 -1.39 4.15
CA SER A 201 11.33 -0.02 4.52
C SER A 201 11.05 0.27 5.98
N HIS A 202 10.04 -0.36 6.59
CA HIS A 202 9.74 -0.15 8.01
C HIS A 202 10.88 -0.61 8.93
N VAL A 203 11.61 -1.66 8.54
CA VAL A 203 12.82 -2.12 9.25
C VAL A 203 13.89 -1.03 9.26
N LEU A 204 14.09 -0.35 8.13
CA LEU A 204 15.08 0.73 8.01
C LEU A 204 14.67 2.00 8.76
N LEU A 205 13.38 2.17 9.08
CA LEU A 205 12.84 3.32 9.79
C LEU A 205 12.76 3.11 11.30
N SER A 206 13.13 1.93 11.80
CA SER A 206 13.17 1.64 13.24
C SER A 206 14.36 2.34 13.91
N PRO A 207 14.32 2.56 15.25
CA PRO A 207 15.47 3.11 15.97
C PRO A 207 16.73 2.26 15.76
N PRO A 208 17.93 2.84 15.62
CA PRO A 208 19.14 2.06 15.33
C PRO A 208 19.55 1.05 16.40
N ASP A 209 19.19 1.32 17.66
CA ASP A 209 19.48 0.44 18.80
C ASP A 209 18.38 -0.62 19.02
N ASP A 210 17.35 -0.63 18.18
CA ASP A 210 16.20 -1.52 18.26
C ASP A 210 16.27 -2.59 17.17
N ASN A 211 16.43 -3.84 17.61
CA ASN A 211 16.50 -5.00 16.74
C ASN A 211 15.21 -5.83 16.75
N GLU A 212 14.20 -5.46 17.55
CA GLU A 212 13.01 -6.30 17.72
C GLU A 212 12.28 -6.50 16.39
N LEU A 213 12.14 -5.43 15.63
CA LEU A 213 11.48 -5.45 14.33
C LEU A 213 12.33 -6.17 13.25
N LEU A 214 13.66 -6.07 13.32
CA LEU A 214 14.55 -6.88 12.48
C LEU A 214 14.46 -8.37 12.82
N HIS A 215 14.39 -8.72 14.10
CA HIS A 215 14.20 -10.08 14.57
C HIS A 215 12.84 -10.63 14.15
N TRP A 216 11.78 -9.85 14.30
CA TRP A 216 10.44 -10.21 13.84
C TRP A 216 10.43 -10.46 12.32
N SER A 217 11.08 -9.56 11.54
CA SER A 217 11.19 -9.66 10.09
C SER A 217 12.02 -10.86 9.63
N SER A 218 13.05 -11.26 10.37
CA SER A 218 13.86 -12.45 10.06
C SER A 218 13.26 -13.77 10.55
N THR A 219 12.20 -13.72 11.36
CA THR A 219 11.55 -14.92 11.90
C THR A 219 10.51 -15.49 10.93
N ASP A 220 10.69 -16.74 10.49
CA ASP A 220 9.86 -17.36 9.45
C ASP A 220 8.41 -17.58 9.84
N ILE A 221 8.13 -17.86 11.11
CA ILE A 221 6.78 -18.19 11.60
C ILE A 221 5.83 -16.99 11.66
N ASN A 222 6.34 -15.76 11.57
CA ASN A 222 5.55 -14.55 11.79
C ASN A 222 4.81 -14.03 10.54
N LYS A 223 4.79 -14.79 9.43
CA LYS A 223 4.41 -14.24 8.11
C LYS A 223 3.36 -15.03 7.34
N SER A 224 2.85 -16.15 7.87
CA SER A 224 1.86 -16.97 7.14
C SER A 224 0.63 -16.16 6.74
N PHE A 225 0.13 -15.31 7.64
CA PHE A 225 -1.05 -14.47 7.39
C PHE A 225 -0.87 -13.47 6.24
N ILE A 226 0.36 -13.06 5.94
CA ILE A 226 0.65 -12.16 4.83
C ILE A 226 0.35 -12.88 3.51
N TYR A 227 0.66 -14.17 3.43
CA TYR A 227 0.35 -15.01 2.28
C TYR A 227 -1.14 -15.38 2.20
N ASP A 228 -1.83 -15.53 3.34
CA ASP A 228 -3.29 -15.71 3.37
C ASP A 228 -4.01 -14.45 2.84
N TYR A 229 -3.53 -13.27 3.24
CA TYR A 229 -4.01 -12.00 2.68
C TYR A 229 -3.66 -11.86 1.19
N HIS A 230 -2.42 -12.17 0.80
CA HIS A 230 -1.99 -12.13 -0.59
C HIS A 230 -2.87 -13.02 -1.48
N LYS A 231 -3.11 -14.27 -1.06
CA LYS A 231 -4.04 -15.17 -1.75
C LYS A 231 -5.44 -14.56 -1.88
N THR A 232 -5.96 -13.97 -0.80
CA THR A 232 -7.27 -13.30 -0.80
C THR A 232 -7.32 -12.16 -1.83
N PHE A 233 -6.25 -11.36 -1.89
CA PHE A 233 -6.10 -10.27 -2.84
C PHE A 233 -6.06 -10.78 -4.29
N ILE A 234 -5.28 -11.82 -4.57
CA ILE A 234 -5.21 -12.43 -5.90
C ILE A 234 -6.54 -13.07 -6.30
N GLN A 235 -7.26 -13.73 -5.38
CA GLN A 235 -8.60 -14.26 -5.64
C GLN A 235 -9.61 -13.17 -6.02
N MET A 236 -9.56 -12.02 -5.34
CA MET A 236 -10.37 -10.84 -5.66
C MET A 236 -10.07 -10.33 -7.07
N LEU A 237 -8.80 -10.23 -7.45
CA LEU A 237 -8.47 -9.83 -8.82
C LEU A 237 -8.91 -10.89 -9.83
N ASN A 238 -8.71 -12.18 -9.51
CA ASN A 238 -9.05 -13.31 -10.37
C ASN A 238 -10.54 -13.39 -10.70
N SER A 239 -11.42 -13.04 -9.74
CA SER A 239 -12.87 -13.06 -9.97
C SER A 239 -13.33 -12.02 -11.00
N ILE A 240 -12.52 -10.99 -11.26
CA ILE A 240 -12.83 -9.93 -12.22
C ILE A 240 -12.15 -10.17 -13.59
N ASP A 241 -10.90 -10.65 -13.58
CA ASP A 241 -10.08 -10.79 -14.80
C ASP A 241 -9.05 -11.92 -14.64
N ALA A 242 -9.49 -13.17 -14.70
CA ALA A 242 -8.57 -14.31 -14.57
C ALA A 242 -7.59 -14.41 -15.76
N PRO A 243 -6.32 -14.83 -15.54
CA PRO A 243 -5.43 -15.20 -16.63
C PRO A 243 -5.92 -16.48 -17.33
N ASN A 244 -5.54 -16.64 -18.60
CA ASN A 244 -5.81 -17.89 -19.35
C ASN A 244 -4.90 -19.04 -18.90
N SER A 245 -3.71 -18.73 -18.39
CA SER A 245 -2.67 -19.70 -18.05
C SER A 245 -2.35 -19.71 -16.55
N HIS A 246 -1.71 -18.64 -16.05
CA HIS A 246 -1.24 -18.56 -14.66
C HIS A 246 -1.15 -17.13 -14.16
N TRP A 247 -1.13 -16.99 -12.84
CA TRP A 247 -0.68 -15.78 -12.17
C TRP A 247 0.85 -15.75 -12.11
N LEU A 248 1.41 -14.58 -12.37
CA LEU A 248 2.80 -14.25 -12.12
C LEU A 248 2.91 -13.46 -10.81
#